data_AF-A0A6F8TUY6-F1
#
_entry.id   AF-A0A6F8TUY6-F1
#
_cell.length_a   1.000
_cell.length_b   1.000
_cell.length_c   1.000
_cell.angle_alpha   90.00
_cell.angle_beta   90.00
_cell.angle_gamma   90.00
#
_symmetry.space_group_name_H-M   'P 1'
#
loop_
_entity.id
_entity.type
_entity.pdbx_description
1 polymer ?
#
loop_
_entity_poly.entity_id
_entity_poly.type
_entity_poly.pdbx_seq_one_letter_code
_entity_poly.pdbx_strand_id
1 'polypeptide(L)'
;MIKDYFQLINYQWLIGLFIPGVFTILGAYWGAKVAGEKSVQAVKQQIQYDRNKSEEIRKDKSAKSMPIISRYIDCLFNYFRQLEFLIKESQTGLDVYNIDFDKEIKDEFEEVLKLKESLETIDIELLTVDSNKLIQETLFIITEVDTYLDTYLKKIDIENEANRINTILIKIEKLTNLFNDIQKSIRNY
;
A
#
# COMPACT_ATOMS: atom_id res chain seq x y z
N MET A 1 -71.60 19.14 41.98
CA MET A 1 -71.88 19.64 40.61
C MET A 1 -70.73 19.41 39.60
N ILE A 2 -69.73 18.57 39.91
CA ILE A 2 -68.72 18.09 38.92
C ILE A 2 -68.80 16.55 38.75
N LYS A 3 -69.41 15.84 39.72
CA LYS A 3 -69.53 14.36 39.69
C LYS A 3 -70.60 13.83 38.72
N ASP A 4 -71.59 14.65 38.35
CA ASP A 4 -72.73 14.18 37.54
C ASP A 4 -72.51 14.29 36.02
N TYR A 5 -71.45 14.99 35.58
CA TYR A 5 -71.07 15.02 34.15
C TYR A 5 -70.28 13.79 33.69
N PHE A 6 -69.71 13.01 34.63
CA PHE A 6 -68.95 11.80 34.29
C PHE A 6 -69.82 10.55 34.13
N GLN A 7 -71.05 10.55 34.62
CA GLN A 7 -71.93 9.37 34.58
C GLN A 7 -72.78 9.25 33.29
N LEU A 8 -72.68 10.22 32.38
CA LEU A 8 -73.41 10.23 31.11
C LEU A 8 -72.50 10.06 29.89
N ILE A 9 -71.28 9.56 30.09
CA ILE A 9 -70.48 9.07 28.97
C ILE A 9 -70.97 7.66 28.67
N ASN A 10 -71.84 7.56 27.66
CA ASN A 10 -72.31 6.29 27.12
C ASN A 10 -71.09 5.40 26.86
N TYR A 11 -71.10 4.15 27.34
CA TYR A 11 -69.98 3.20 27.16
C TYR A 11 -69.53 3.10 25.69
N GLN A 12 -70.45 3.30 24.76
CA GLN A 12 -70.17 3.38 23.31
C GLN A 12 -69.26 4.55 22.91
N TRP A 13 -69.36 5.72 23.55
CA TRP A 13 -68.48 6.88 23.29
C TRP A 13 -67.07 6.68 23.86
N LEU A 14 -66.95 6.05 25.03
CA LEU A 14 -65.65 5.65 25.59
C LEU A 14 -64.97 4.64 24.68
N ILE A 15 -65.67 3.57 24.31
CA ILE A 15 -65.14 2.54 23.39
C ILE A 15 -64.77 3.15 22.03
N GLY A 16 -65.61 4.06 21.51
CA GLY A 16 -65.38 4.76 20.24
C GLY A 16 -64.19 5.73 20.24
N LEU A 17 -63.72 6.22 21.40
CA LEU A 17 -62.52 7.05 21.53
C LEU A 17 -61.26 6.24 21.84
N PHE A 18 -61.36 5.20 22.66
CA PHE A 18 -60.22 4.39 23.08
C PHE A 18 -59.74 3.45 21.96
N ILE A 19 -60.64 2.85 21.19
CA ILE A 19 -60.27 1.91 20.12
C ILE A 19 -59.42 2.58 19.02
N PRO A 20 -59.82 3.74 18.43
CA PRO A 20 -59.00 4.42 17.44
C PRO A 20 -57.66 4.92 18.01
N GLY A 21 -57.64 5.35 19.27
CA GLY A 21 -56.40 5.77 19.95
C GLY A 21 -55.40 4.63 20.08
N VAL A 22 -55.84 3.44 20.51
CA VAL A 22 -54.99 2.24 20.61
C VAL A 22 -54.50 1.80 19.23
N PHE A 23 -55.36 1.79 18.21
CA PHE A 23 -54.96 1.45 16.84
C PHE A 23 -53.97 2.47 16.26
N THR A 24 -54.10 3.75 16.58
CA THR A 24 -53.17 4.80 16.15
C THR A 24 -51.79 4.60 16.78
N ILE A 25 -51.73 4.30 18.08
CA ILE A 25 -50.47 4.02 18.79
C ILE A 25 -49.81 2.74 18.27
N LEU A 26 -50.59 1.67 18.06
CA LEU A 26 -50.08 0.42 17.51
C LEU A 26 -49.60 0.59 16.07
N GLY A 27 -50.34 1.32 15.24
CA GLY A 27 -49.94 1.64 13.86
C GLY A 27 -48.66 2.47 13.81
N ALA A 28 -48.53 3.48 14.70
CA ALA A 28 -47.31 4.28 14.82
C ALA A 28 -46.11 3.44 15.31
N TYR A 29 -46.31 2.54 16.28
CA TYR A 29 -45.28 1.63 16.77
C TYR A 29 -44.81 0.68 15.66
N TRP A 30 -45.73 0.07 14.92
CA TRP A 30 -45.40 -0.81 13.80
C TRP A 30 -44.72 -0.06 12.66
N GLY A 31 -45.21 1.13 12.31
CA GLY A 31 -44.60 2.00 11.31
C GLY A 31 -43.16 2.39 11.68
N ALA A 32 -42.94 2.80 12.93
CA ALA A 32 -41.61 3.12 13.44
C ALA A 32 -40.68 1.90 13.45
N LYS A 33 -41.18 0.73 13.82
CA LYS A 33 -40.41 -0.52 13.81
C LYS A 33 -39.97 -0.90 12.39
N VAL A 34 -40.91 -0.91 11.43
CA VAL A 34 -40.62 -1.23 10.02
C VAL A 34 -39.69 -0.19 9.41
N ALA A 35 -39.88 1.10 9.70
CA ALA A 35 -38.98 2.16 9.25
C ALA A 35 -37.57 2.01 9.82
N GLY A 36 -37.44 1.63 11.10
CA GLY A 36 -36.15 1.33 11.73
C GLY A 36 -35.44 0.15 11.07
N GLU A 37 -36.14 -0.97 10.86
CA GLU A 37 -35.59 -2.15 10.19
C GLU A 37 -35.14 -1.84 8.74
N LYS A 38 -35.96 -1.09 7.99
CA LYS A 38 -35.61 -0.65 6.63
C LYS A 38 -34.42 0.32 6.60
N SER A 39 -34.33 1.22 7.56
CA SER A 39 -33.20 2.15 7.68
C SER A 39 -31.89 1.41 7.98
N VAL A 40 -31.93 0.44 8.89
CA VAL A 40 -30.76 -0.41 9.18
C VAL A 40 -30.34 -1.23 7.96
N GLN A 41 -31.29 -1.78 7.21
CA GLN A 41 -31.00 -2.50 5.96
C GLN A 41 -30.38 -1.58 4.90
N ALA A 42 -30.92 -0.38 4.72
CA ALA A 42 -30.39 0.61 3.78
C ALA A 42 -28.96 1.03 4.13
N VAL A 43 -28.67 1.27 5.42
CA VAL A 43 -27.30 1.58 5.89
C VAL A 43 -26.36 0.40 5.63
N LYS A 44 -26.77 -0.84 5.89
CA LYS A 44 -25.95 -2.02 5.59
C LYS A 44 -25.65 -2.14 4.09
N GLN A 45 -26.65 -1.91 3.24
CA GLN A 45 -26.46 -1.92 1.79
C GLN A 45 -25.53 -0.81 1.32
N GLN A 46 -25.64 0.39 1.92
CA GLN A 46 -24.75 1.50 1.62
C GLN A 46 -23.30 1.19 2.02
N ILE A 47 -23.07 0.67 3.23
CA ILE A 47 -21.73 0.24 3.66
C ILE A 47 -21.16 -0.82 2.71
N GLN A 48 -21.97 -1.79 2.29
CA GLN A 48 -21.52 -2.82 1.34
C GLN A 48 -21.19 -2.23 -0.02
N TYR A 49 -22.02 -1.31 -0.52
CA TYR A 49 -21.77 -0.63 -1.79
C TYR A 49 -20.48 0.19 -1.74
N ASP A 50 -20.27 0.96 -0.68
CA ASP A 50 -19.08 1.81 -0.52
C ASP A 50 -17.80 0.95 -0.44
N ARG A 51 -17.87 -0.22 0.23
CA ARG A 51 -16.79 -1.21 0.26
C ARG A 51 -16.49 -1.79 -1.12
N ASN A 52 -17.51 -2.24 -1.84
CA ASN A 52 -17.32 -2.81 -3.18
C ASN A 52 -16.74 -1.77 -4.15
N LYS A 53 -17.22 -0.52 -4.07
CA LYS A 53 -16.75 0.58 -4.90
C LYS A 53 -15.30 0.96 -4.59
N SER A 54 -14.91 0.98 -3.32
CA SER A 54 -13.51 1.26 -2.94
C SER A 54 -12.58 0.13 -3.37
N GLU A 55 -12.99 -1.13 -3.25
CA GLU A 55 -12.24 -2.28 -3.76
C GLU A 55 -12.08 -2.25 -5.28
N GLU A 56 -13.12 -1.86 -6.02
CA GLU A 56 -13.05 -1.71 -7.48
C GLU A 56 -12.08 -0.60 -7.89
N ILE A 57 -12.17 0.58 -7.25
CA ILE A 57 -11.23 1.69 -7.47
C ILE A 57 -9.79 1.26 -7.14
N ARG A 58 -9.61 0.51 -6.05
CA ARG A 58 -8.29 0.01 -5.63
C ARG A 58 -7.73 -0.96 -6.65
N LYS A 59 -8.55 -1.91 -7.16
CA LYS A 59 -8.14 -2.84 -8.21
C LYS A 59 -7.74 -2.12 -9.49
N ASP A 60 -8.54 -1.16 -9.94
CA ASP A 60 -8.24 -0.37 -11.14
C ASP A 60 -6.96 0.44 -11.01
N LYS A 61 -6.74 1.09 -9.86
CA LYS A 61 -5.51 1.84 -9.60
C LYS A 61 -4.29 0.92 -9.46
N SER A 62 -4.45 -0.22 -8.78
CA SER A 62 -3.40 -1.22 -8.62
C SER A 62 -2.98 -1.77 -9.98
N ALA A 63 -3.94 -2.15 -10.85
CA ALA A 63 -3.68 -2.63 -12.20
C ALA A 63 -2.88 -1.62 -13.06
N LYS A 64 -3.08 -0.31 -12.85
CA LYS A 64 -2.30 0.74 -13.54
C LYS A 64 -0.91 0.97 -12.94
N SER A 65 -0.74 0.68 -11.64
CA SER A 65 0.49 0.96 -10.91
C SER A 65 1.48 -0.20 -10.99
N MET A 66 1.00 -1.43 -11.09
CA MET A 66 1.85 -2.63 -11.19
C MET A 66 2.83 -2.61 -12.37
N PRO A 67 2.44 -2.19 -13.60
CA PRO A 67 3.38 -2.04 -14.71
C PRO A 67 4.48 -1.00 -14.44
N ILE A 68 4.15 0.07 -13.72
CA ILE A 68 5.11 1.13 -13.37
C ILE A 68 6.13 0.58 -12.37
N ILE A 69 5.67 -0.12 -11.33
CA ILE A 69 6.55 -0.78 -10.36
C ILE A 69 7.45 -1.79 -11.05
N SER A 70 6.88 -2.67 -11.89
CA SER A 70 7.65 -3.67 -12.65
C SER A 70 8.75 -3.02 -13.48
N ARG A 71 8.45 -1.90 -14.16
CA ARG A 71 9.45 -1.13 -14.90
C ARG A 71 10.55 -0.58 -14.00
N TYR A 72 10.22 0.00 -12.85
CA TYR A 72 11.23 0.52 -11.92
C TYR A 72 12.14 -0.60 -11.39
N ILE A 73 11.57 -1.76 -11.07
CA ILE A 73 12.31 -2.93 -10.61
C ILE A 73 13.25 -3.46 -11.70
N ASP A 74 12.79 -3.51 -12.96
CA ASP A 74 13.65 -3.92 -14.09
C ASP A 74 14.80 -2.93 -14.34
N CYS A 75 14.54 -1.63 -14.21
CA CYS A 75 15.59 -0.62 -14.30
C CYS A 75 16.60 -0.77 -13.16
N LEU A 76 16.15 -0.93 -11.91
CA LEU A 76 17.04 -1.18 -10.77
C LEU A 76 17.89 -2.44 -10.97
N PHE A 77 17.30 -3.52 -11.47
CA PHE A 77 18.02 -4.75 -11.77
C PHE A 77 19.18 -4.49 -12.76
N ASN A 78 18.94 -3.73 -13.82
CA ASN A 78 19.98 -3.41 -14.81
C ASN A 78 21.09 -2.52 -14.20
N TYR A 79 20.72 -1.48 -13.47
CA TYR A 79 21.69 -0.59 -12.81
C TYR A 79 22.54 -1.34 -11.79
N PHE A 80 21.96 -2.24 -11.00
CA PHE A 80 22.71 -3.06 -10.04
C PHE A 80 23.65 -4.07 -10.71
N ARG A 81 23.26 -4.65 -11.86
CA ARG A 81 24.16 -5.49 -12.65
C ARG A 81 25.32 -4.70 -13.24
N GLN A 82 25.08 -3.47 -13.68
CA GLN A 82 26.13 -2.60 -14.19
C GLN A 82 27.09 -2.18 -13.07
N LEU A 83 26.56 -1.82 -11.90
CA LEU A 83 27.36 -1.55 -10.70
C LEU A 83 28.22 -2.75 -10.30
N GLU A 84 27.65 -3.95 -10.31
CA GLU A 84 28.40 -5.18 -10.04
C GLU A 84 29.58 -5.35 -11.01
N PHE A 85 29.34 -5.11 -12.29
CA PHE A 85 30.38 -5.16 -13.32
C PHE A 85 31.48 -4.11 -13.06
N LEU A 86 31.11 -2.85 -12.86
CA LEU A 86 32.05 -1.76 -12.63
C LEU A 86 32.92 -1.99 -11.39
N ILE A 87 32.32 -2.47 -10.29
CA ILE A 87 33.03 -2.77 -9.04
C ILE A 87 33.99 -3.96 -9.21
N LYS A 88 33.62 -4.98 -9.97
CA LYS A 88 34.51 -6.12 -10.23
C LYS A 88 35.67 -5.74 -11.15
N GLU A 89 35.41 -4.96 -12.18
CA GLU A 89 36.45 -4.48 -13.10
C GLU A 89 37.43 -3.50 -12.44
N SER A 90 36.94 -2.65 -11.53
CA SER A 90 37.81 -1.74 -10.77
C SER A 90 38.82 -2.51 -9.90
N GLN A 91 38.48 -3.72 -9.45
CA GLN A 91 39.38 -4.59 -8.69
C GLN A 91 40.40 -5.35 -9.55
N THR A 92 40.04 -5.73 -10.78
CA THR A 92 40.93 -6.51 -11.66
C THR A 92 41.96 -5.63 -12.37
N GLY A 93 41.73 -4.32 -12.44
CA GLY A 93 42.69 -3.34 -12.99
C GLY A 93 42.91 -3.49 -14.49
N LEU A 94 42.05 -4.26 -15.19
CA LEU A 94 42.05 -4.38 -16.65
C LEU A 94 41.27 -3.22 -17.25
N ASP A 95 41.75 -2.01 -17.02
CA ASP A 95 41.18 -0.81 -17.61
C ASP A 95 41.56 -0.70 -19.10
N VAL A 96 40.92 -1.52 -19.94
CA VAL A 96 41.13 -1.52 -21.40
C VAL A 96 40.67 -0.19 -22.02
N TYR A 97 39.80 0.56 -21.33
CA TYR A 97 39.06 1.69 -21.87
C TYR A 97 39.42 3.04 -21.26
N ASN A 98 40.37 3.09 -20.32
CA ASN A 98 40.80 4.30 -19.60
C ASN A 98 39.63 5.01 -18.90
N ILE A 99 38.80 4.22 -18.21
CA ILE A 99 37.56 4.64 -17.57
C ILE A 99 37.84 5.06 -16.12
N ASP A 100 37.25 6.19 -15.71
CA ASP A 100 37.19 6.57 -14.30
C ASP A 100 36.08 5.78 -13.59
N PHE A 101 36.43 4.60 -13.09
CA PHE A 101 35.47 3.70 -12.41
C PHE A 101 34.78 4.36 -11.21
N ASP A 102 35.51 5.16 -10.42
CA ASP A 102 34.93 5.82 -9.24
C ASP A 102 33.80 6.77 -9.67
N LYS A 103 33.99 7.48 -10.78
CA LYS A 103 32.97 8.36 -11.36
C LYS A 103 31.79 7.57 -11.95
N GLU A 104 32.04 6.57 -12.79
CA GLU A 104 30.97 5.76 -13.40
C GLU A 104 30.11 5.05 -12.34
N ILE A 105 30.74 4.49 -11.29
CA ILE A 105 30.05 3.87 -10.17
C ILE A 105 29.13 4.89 -9.47
N LYS A 106 29.63 6.11 -9.26
CA LYS A 106 28.86 7.17 -8.62
C LYS A 106 27.67 7.62 -9.48
N ASP A 107 27.89 7.84 -10.78
CA ASP A 107 26.87 8.29 -11.71
C ASP A 107 25.75 7.22 -11.84
N GLU A 108 26.14 5.95 -11.95
CA GLU A 108 25.19 4.82 -12.01
C GLU A 108 24.38 4.68 -10.70
N PHE A 109 25.02 4.87 -9.55
CA PHE A 109 24.34 4.81 -8.26
C PHE A 109 23.40 5.99 -8.03
N GLU A 110 23.66 7.16 -8.62
CA GLU A 110 22.72 8.29 -8.57
C GLU A 110 21.40 7.95 -9.28
N GLU A 111 21.45 7.22 -10.39
CA GLU A 111 20.24 6.73 -11.07
C GLU A 111 19.48 5.70 -10.22
N VAL A 112 20.19 4.84 -9.48
CA VAL A 112 19.58 3.95 -8.47
C VAL A 112 18.84 4.75 -7.40
N LEU A 113 19.42 5.84 -6.89
CA LEU A 113 18.79 6.67 -5.87
C LEU A 113 17.54 7.38 -6.39
N LYS A 114 17.54 7.87 -7.64
CA LYS A 114 16.34 8.46 -8.27
C LYS A 114 15.19 7.45 -8.39
N LEU A 115 15.50 6.20 -8.73
CA LEU A 115 14.50 5.13 -8.77
C LEU A 115 14.03 4.71 -7.38
N LYS A 116 14.93 4.72 -6.38
CA LYS A 116 14.58 4.48 -4.98
C LYS A 116 13.55 5.50 -4.49
N GLU A 117 13.80 6.80 -4.70
CA GLU A 117 12.85 7.86 -4.36
C GLU A 117 11.51 7.65 -5.08
N SER A 118 11.55 7.29 -6.36
CA SER A 118 10.34 7.01 -7.15
C SER A 118 9.52 5.85 -6.56
N LEU A 119 10.16 4.79 -6.08
CA LEU A 119 9.50 3.67 -5.40
C LEU A 119 8.95 4.05 -4.02
N GLU A 120 9.64 4.91 -3.27
CA GLU A 120 9.19 5.40 -1.95
C GLU A 120 7.91 6.25 -2.05
N THR A 121 7.70 6.95 -3.17
CA THR A 121 6.48 7.75 -3.39
C THR A 121 5.24 6.93 -3.74
N ILE A 122 5.37 5.63 -3.95
CA ILE A 122 4.23 4.78 -4.33
C ILE A 122 3.30 4.59 -3.15
N ASP A 123 2.01 4.84 -3.38
CA ASP A 123 0.97 4.66 -2.38
C ASP A 123 0.85 3.18 -1.97
N ILE A 124 1.07 2.93 -0.68
CA ILE A 124 1.04 1.59 -0.06
C ILE A 124 -0.33 0.93 -0.26
N GLU A 125 -1.42 1.69 -0.36
CA GLU A 125 -2.76 1.14 -0.58
C GLU A 125 -2.89 0.42 -1.94
N LEU A 126 -2.00 0.73 -2.89
CA LEU A 126 -1.97 0.14 -4.23
C LEU A 126 -1.21 -1.19 -4.26
N LEU A 127 -0.45 -1.49 -3.21
CA LEU A 127 0.38 -2.68 -3.09
C LEU A 127 -0.35 -3.81 -2.35
N THR A 128 0.03 -5.04 -2.69
CA THR A 128 -0.27 -6.18 -1.81
C THR A 128 0.65 -6.14 -0.59
N VAL A 129 0.25 -6.81 0.48
CA VAL A 129 1.09 -6.91 1.69
C VAL A 129 2.46 -7.52 1.36
N ASP A 130 2.48 -8.56 0.53
CA ASP A 130 3.72 -9.25 0.13
C ASP A 130 4.60 -8.37 -0.75
N SER A 131 4.03 -7.73 -1.78
CA SER A 131 4.78 -6.81 -2.65
C SER A 131 5.35 -5.63 -1.88
N ASN A 132 4.57 -5.05 -0.95
CA ASN A 132 5.02 -3.96 -0.10
C ASN A 132 6.20 -4.40 0.78
N LYS A 133 6.11 -5.58 1.41
CA LYS A 133 7.21 -6.12 2.22
C LYS A 133 8.51 -6.25 1.41
N LEU A 134 8.42 -6.81 0.20
CA LEU A 134 9.59 -6.98 -0.68
C LEU A 134 10.18 -5.64 -1.15
N ILE A 135 9.33 -4.67 -1.48
CA ILE A 135 9.76 -3.32 -1.87
C ILE A 135 10.45 -2.64 -0.68
N GLN A 136 9.89 -2.71 0.53
CA GLN A 136 10.53 -2.13 1.71
C GLN A 136 11.87 -2.78 2.05
N GLU A 137 11.99 -4.10 1.91
CA GLU A 137 13.28 -4.79 2.08
C GLU A 137 14.30 -4.36 1.02
N THR A 138 13.85 -4.17 -0.22
CA THR A 138 14.67 -3.64 -1.31
C THR A 138 15.20 -2.24 -0.99
N LEU A 139 14.31 -1.31 -0.63
CA LEU A 139 14.67 0.08 -0.27
C LEU A 139 15.66 0.15 0.89
N PHE A 140 15.49 -0.71 1.89
CA PHE A 140 16.41 -0.84 3.01
C PHE A 140 17.81 -1.26 2.53
N ILE A 141 17.91 -2.31 1.72
CA ILE A 141 19.22 -2.79 1.23
C ILE A 141 19.89 -1.77 0.32
N ILE A 142 19.14 -1.04 -0.52
CA ILE A 142 19.68 0.06 -1.33
C ILE A 142 20.36 1.11 -0.42
N THR A 143 19.74 1.45 0.71
CA THR A 143 20.31 2.41 1.68
C THR A 143 21.58 1.87 2.35
N GLU A 144 21.63 0.57 2.63
CA GLU A 144 22.87 -0.03 3.12
C GLU A 144 23.98 0.02 2.05
N VAL A 145 23.66 -0.32 0.79
CA VAL A 145 24.61 -0.23 -0.32
C VAL A 145 25.13 1.19 -0.49
N ASP A 146 24.27 2.21 -0.42
CA ASP A 146 24.64 3.62 -0.45
C ASP A 146 25.71 3.96 0.60
N THR A 147 25.49 3.52 1.84
CA THR A 147 26.44 3.73 2.94
C THR A 147 27.79 3.07 2.66
N TYR A 148 27.78 1.83 2.15
CA TYR A 148 29.02 1.12 1.83
C TYR A 148 29.74 1.73 0.63
N LEU A 149 29.00 2.16 -0.39
CA LEU A 149 29.52 2.77 -1.61
C LEU A 149 30.13 4.15 -1.32
N ASP A 150 29.47 4.98 -0.50
CA ASP A 150 29.99 6.29 -0.09
C ASP A 150 31.32 6.16 0.66
N THR A 151 31.41 5.21 1.60
CA THR A 151 32.66 4.97 2.33
C THR A 151 33.77 4.39 1.44
N TYR A 152 33.41 3.59 0.43
CA TYR A 152 34.34 3.07 -0.57
C TYR A 152 34.90 4.19 -1.45
N LEU A 153 34.03 5.01 -2.07
CA LEU A 153 34.43 6.10 -2.96
C LEU A 153 35.25 7.19 -2.24
N LYS A 154 34.96 7.43 -0.95
CA LYS A 154 35.73 8.38 -0.12
C LYS A 154 37.05 7.80 0.40
N LYS A 155 37.36 6.53 0.13
CA LYS A 155 38.58 5.83 0.58
C LYS A 155 38.77 5.91 2.10
N ILE A 156 37.66 5.88 2.83
CA ILE A 156 37.67 5.82 4.30
C ILE A 156 38.15 4.41 4.67
N ASP A 157 39.04 4.25 5.66
CA ASP A 157 39.43 2.94 6.23
C ASP A 157 39.93 1.89 5.20
N ILE A 158 40.94 2.25 4.41
CA ILE A 158 41.47 1.45 3.28
C ILE A 158 41.78 -0.01 3.66
N GLU A 159 42.17 -0.28 4.91
CA GLU A 159 42.45 -1.65 5.40
C GLU A 159 41.23 -2.60 5.28
N ASN A 160 40.01 -2.06 5.31
CA ASN A 160 38.75 -2.81 5.19
C ASN A 160 38.07 -2.67 3.81
N GLU A 161 38.75 -2.13 2.81
CA GLU A 161 38.18 -1.88 1.49
C GLU A 161 37.68 -3.16 0.81
N ALA A 162 38.49 -4.23 0.81
CA ALA A 162 38.12 -5.51 0.22
C ALA A 162 36.87 -6.14 0.87
N ASN A 163 36.76 -6.04 2.19
CA ASN A 163 35.59 -6.52 2.94
C ASN A 163 34.32 -5.73 2.58
N ARG A 164 34.45 -4.41 2.37
CA ARG A 164 33.33 -3.55 1.96
C ARG A 164 32.87 -3.86 0.55
N ILE A 165 33.79 -3.99 -0.40
CA ILE A 165 33.45 -4.39 -1.76
C ILE A 165 32.71 -5.73 -1.76
N ASN A 166 33.22 -6.73 -1.02
CA ASN A 166 32.53 -8.02 -0.89
C ASN A 166 31.12 -7.85 -0.29
N THR A 167 30.97 -7.00 0.72
CA THR A 167 29.65 -6.70 1.32
C THR A 167 28.70 -6.05 0.32
N ILE A 168 29.17 -5.11 -0.50
CA ILE A 168 28.38 -4.49 -1.57
C ILE A 168 27.92 -5.57 -2.56
N LEU A 169 28.84 -6.42 -3.04
CA LEU A 169 28.53 -7.48 -3.99
C LEU A 169 27.49 -8.49 -3.45
N ILE A 170 27.62 -8.92 -2.19
CA ILE A 170 26.64 -9.80 -1.53
C ILE A 170 25.26 -9.13 -1.46
N LYS A 171 25.21 -7.83 -1.18
CA LYS A 171 23.95 -7.08 -1.14
C LYS A 171 23.34 -6.92 -2.53
N ILE A 172 24.15 -6.71 -3.57
CA ILE A 172 23.69 -6.67 -4.96
C ILE A 172 23.08 -8.02 -5.37
N GLU A 173 23.72 -9.14 -5.01
CA GLU A 173 23.17 -10.48 -5.25
C GLU A 173 21.83 -10.67 -4.52
N LYS A 174 21.74 -10.23 -3.25
CA LYS A 174 20.49 -10.26 -2.49
C LYS A 174 19.39 -9.43 -3.16
N LEU A 175 19.71 -8.23 -3.64
CA LEU A 175 18.78 -7.36 -4.38
C LEU A 175 18.28 -8.04 -5.65
N THR A 176 19.19 -8.68 -6.40
CA THR A 176 18.85 -9.45 -7.62
C THR A 176 17.79 -10.51 -7.34
N ASN A 177 17.90 -11.24 -6.22
CA ASN A 177 16.91 -12.22 -5.80
C ASN A 177 15.57 -11.56 -5.43
N LEU A 178 15.59 -10.45 -4.69
CA LEU A 178 14.39 -9.70 -4.33
C LEU A 178 13.66 -9.14 -5.56
N PHE A 179 14.40 -8.63 -6.56
CA PHE A 179 13.81 -8.14 -7.81
C PHE A 179 13.05 -9.25 -8.54
N ASN A 180 13.63 -10.46 -8.59
CA ASN A 180 12.95 -11.62 -9.18
C ASN A 180 11.67 -11.99 -8.42
N ASP A 181 11.68 -11.93 -7.10
CA ASP A 181 10.50 -12.25 -6.28
C ASP A 181 9.42 -11.18 -6.38
N ILE A 182 9.79 -9.90 -6.47
CA ILE A 182 8.86 -8.81 -6.76
C ILE A 182 8.23 -9.01 -8.14
N GLN A 183 9.01 -9.33 -9.17
CA GLN A 183 8.50 -9.60 -10.51
C GLN A 183 7.52 -10.78 -10.54
N LYS A 184 7.80 -11.86 -9.80
CA LYS A 184 6.84 -12.98 -9.64
C LYS A 184 5.56 -12.53 -8.93
N SER A 185 5.68 -11.74 -7.86
CA SER A 185 4.55 -11.21 -7.11
C SER A 185 3.65 -10.33 -7.99
N ILE A 186 4.26 -9.48 -8.83
CA ILE A 186 3.54 -8.60 -9.75
C ILE A 186 2.86 -9.38 -10.88
N ARG A 187 3.52 -10.42 -11.44
CA ARG A 187 2.95 -11.23 -12.55
C ARG A 187 1.77 -12.11 -12.15
N ASN A 188 1.63 -12.40 -10.85
CA ASN A 188 0.53 -13.21 -10.33
C ASN A 188 -0.73 -12.37 -10.01
N TYR A 189 -0.71 -11.08 -10.33
CA TYR A 189 -1.80 -10.11 -10.14
C TYR A 189 -2.44 -9.73 -11.49
#